data_AF-F8FJ16-F1
#
_entry.id   AF-F8FJ16-F1
#
_cell.length_a   1.000
_cell.length_b   1.000
_cell.length_c   1.000
_cell.angle_alpha   90.00
_cell.angle_beta   90.00
_cell.angle_gamma   90.00
#
_symmetry.space_group_name_H-M   'P 1'
#
loop_
_entity.id
_entity.type
_entity.pdbx_description
1 polymer ?
#
loop_
_entity_poly.entity_id
_entity_poly.type
_entity_poly.pdbx_seq_one_letter_code
_entity_poly.pdbx_strand_id
1 'polypeptide(L)' 'MLKWTWIPLLCLAALFTGLSIGYAVIGQGDFKDVWDPGTWRHLFDLVFAEN' A
#
# COMPACT_ATOMS: atom_id res chain seq x y z
N MET A 1 29.97 -7.29 -1.96
CA MET A 1 29.03 -7.09 -0.84
C MET A 1 27.60 -6.77 -1.30
N LEU A 2 27.16 -7.21 -2.50
CA LEU A 2 25.85 -6.86 -3.10
C LEU A 2 24.76 -7.95 -2.96
N LYS A 3 25.06 -9.03 -2.22
CA LYS A 3 24.18 -10.21 -2.17
C LYS A 3 22.92 -10.00 -1.32
N TRP A 4 22.94 -9.02 -0.40
CA TRP A 4 21.85 -8.82 0.57
C TRP A 4 20.85 -7.72 0.16
N THR A 5 21.17 -6.88 -0.83
CA THR A 5 20.31 -5.75 -1.24
C THR A 5 18.97 -6.17 -1.86
N TRP A 6 18.83 -7.41 -2.32
CA TRP A 6 17.55 -7.93 -2.82
C TRP A 6 16.56 -8.27 -1.71
N ILE A 7 17.04 -8.63 -0.51
CA ILE A 7 16.18 -8.95 0.63
C ILE A 7 15.29 -7.76 1.04
N PRO A 8 15.81 -6.54 1.27
CA PRO A 8 14.97 -5.40 1.59
C PRO A 8 14.06 -5.01 0.41
N LEU A 9 14.50 -5.25 -0.84
CA LEU A 9 13.71 -4.98 -2.03
C LEU A 9 12.50 -5.91 -2.14
N LEU A 10 12.69 -7.20 -1.86
CA LEU A 10 11.63 -8.20 -1.75
C LEU A 10 10.69 -7.91 -0.57
N CYS A 11 11.22 -7.50 0.58
CA CYS A 11 10.38 -7.06 1.71
C CYS A 11 9.50 -5.88 1.34
N LEU A 12 10.05 -4.85 0.69
CA LEU A 12 9.29 -3.70 0.20
C LEU A 12 8.18 -4.16 -0.77
N ALA A 13 8.53 -4.98 -1.77
CA ALA A 13 7.56 -5.51 -2.72
C ALA A 13 6.44 -6.30 -2.02
N ALA A 14 6.78 -7.18 -1.07
CA ALA A 14 5.81 -7.93 -0.29
C ALA A 14 4.90 -7.02 0.54
N LEU A 15 5.45 -5.95 1.12
CA LEU A 15 4.71 -4.99 1.94
C LEU A 15 3.71 -4.20 1.07
N PHE A 16 4.14 -3.70 -0.09
CA PHE A 16 3.25 -3.03 -1.05
C PHE A 16 2.16 -3.97 -1.56
N THR A 17 2.52 -5.20 -1.95
CA THR A 17 1.57 -6.18 -2.48
C THR A 17 0.55 -6.58 -1.40
N GLY A 18 1.00 -6.80 -0.17
CA GLY A 18 0.12 -7.10 0.97
C GLY A 18 -0.82 -5.94 1.30
N LEU A 19 -0.34 -4.69 1.23
CA LEU A 19 -1.17 -3.50 1.42
C LEU A 19 -2.24 -3.36 0.33
N SER A 20 -1.86 -3.56 -0.94
CA SER A 20 -2.79 -3.52 -2.07
C SER A 20 -3.85 -4.62 -1.99
N ILE A 21 -3.45 -5.86 -1.65
CA ILE A 21 -4.38 -6.96 -1.45
C ILE A 21 -5.30 -6.69 -0.25
N GLY A 22 -4.76 -6.18 0.86
CA GLY A 22 -5.56 -5.80 2.04
C GLY A 22 -6.59 -4.73 1.69
N TYR A 23 -6.19 -3.69 0.97
CA TYR A 23 -7.09 -2.64 0.49
C TYR A 23 -8.19 -3.19 -0.44
N ALA A 24 -7.81 -4.04 -1.41
CA ALA A 24 -8.76 -4.54 -2.39
C ALA A 24 -9.71 -5.62 -1.85
N VAL A 25 -9.19 -6.56 -1.04
CA VAL A 25 -9.95 -7.72 -0.55
C VAL A 25 -10.67 -7.39 0.76
N ILE A 26 -10.01 -6.72 1.70
CA ILE A 26 -10.59 -6.39 3.02
C ILE A 26 -11.34 -5.05 2.95
N GLY A 27 -10.76 -4.06 2.25
CA GLY A 27 -11.37 -2.74 2.09
C GLY A 27 -12.45 -2.66 1.00
N GLN A 28 -12.64 -3.73 0.21
CA GLN A 28 -13.52 -3.74 -0.99
C GLN A 28 -13.20 -2.64 -2.01
N GLY A 29 -11.99 -2.07 -1.95
CA GLY A 29 -11.53 -1.06 -2.89
C GLY A 29 -11.14 -1.67 -4.23
N ASP A 30 -11.26 -0.93 -5.33
CA ASP A 30 -10.87 -1.44 -6.63
C ASP A 30 -9.33 -1.44 -6.75
N PHE A 31 -8.74 -2.47 -7.38
CA PHE A 31 -7.28 -2.52 -7.54
C PHE A 31 -6.75 -1.35 -8.38
N LYS A 32 -7.62 -0.77 -9.21
CA LYS A 32 -7.36 0.46 -9.97
C LYS A 32 -7.26 1.69 -9.08
N ASP A 33 -7.98 1.72 -7.96
CA ASP A 33 -7.99 2.85 -7.05
C ASP A 33 -6.66 2.99 -6.31
N VAL A 34 -5.85 1.92 -6.22
CA VAL A 34 -4.47 1.98 -5.72
C VAL A 34 -3.60 2.91 -6.59
N TRP A 35 -3.91 3.01 -7.88
CA TRP A 35 -3.27 3.92 -8.83
C TRP A 35 -3.91 5.31 -8.86
N ASP A 36 -5.05 5.49 -8.18
CA ASP A 36 -5.71 6.78 -8.07
C ASP A 36 -5.11 7.58 -6.89
N PRO A 37 -4.52 8.77 -7.14
CA PRO A 37 -3.99 9.62 -6.08
C PRO A 37 -5.07 10.11 -5.09
N GLY A 38 -6.35 10.11 -5.47
CA GLY A 38 -7.48 10.43 -4.59
C GLY A 38 -7.66 9.42 -3.46
N THR A 39 -7.40 8.13 -3.71
CA THR A 39 -7.46 7.06 -2.69
C THR A 39 -6.44 7.28 -1.58
N TRP A 40 -5.22 7.67 -1.96
CA TRP A 40 -4.17 8.01 -1.00
C TRP A 40 -4.56 9.24 -0.19
N ARG A 41 -5.15 10.26 -0.83
CA ARG A 41 -5.68 11.43 -0.13
C ARG A 41 -6.75 11.04 0.88
N HIS A 42 -7.68 10.17 0.51
CA HIS A 42 -8.77 9.71 1.35
C HIS A 42 -8.27 8.88 2.54
N LEU A 43 -7.31 7.98 2.32
CA LEU A 43 -6.66 7.22 3.39
C LEU A 43 -5.88 8.13 4.35
N PHE A 44 -5.15 9.12 3.83
CA PHE A 44 -4.51 10.14 4.65
C PHE A 44 -5.53 10.95 5.45
N ASP A 45 -6.61 11.40 4.81
CA ASP A 45 -7.70 12.08 5.50
C ASP A 45 -8.31 11.18 6.58
N LEU A 46 -8.40 9.87 6.39
CA LEU A 46 -8.93 8.95 7.41
C LEU A 46 -7.98 8.76 8.60
N VAL A 47 -6.67 8.62 8.34
CA VAL A 47 -5.63 8.40 9.37
C VAL A 47 -5.36 9.69 10.15
N PHE A 48 -5.39 10.83 9.46
CA PHE A 48 -5.13 12.15 10.00
C PHE A 48 -6.41 12.97 10.21
N ALA A 49 -7.59 12.37 10.04
CA ALA A 49 -8.84 12.92 10.54
C ALA A 49 -8.70 12.99 12.06
N GLU A 50 -8.30 14.17 12.50
CA GLU A 50 -8.28 14.60 13.89
C GLU A 50 -9.69 14.43 14.47
N ASN A 51 -9.78 13.78 15.65
CA ASN A 51 -11.03 13.56 16.37
C ASN A 51 -11.73 14.86 16.76
#